data_AF-A0A417CVG0-F1
#
_entry.id   AF-A0A417CVG0-F1
#
_cell.length_a   1.000
_cell.length_b   1.000
_cell.length_c   1.000
_cell.angle_alpha   90.00
_cell.angle_beta   90.00
_cell.angle_gamma   90.00
#
_symmetry.space_group_name_H-M   'P 1'
#
loop_
_entity.id
_entity.type
_entity.pdbx_description
1 polymer ?
#
loop_
_entity_poly.entity_id
_entity_poly.type
_entity_poly.pdbx_seq_one_letter_code
_entity_poly.pdbx_strand_id
1 'polypeptide(L)'
;MKELYKMQDYEIIIDEDLLMTLFHFTSSLPLSDIEKLLELPFIDADNREQLERILELDNEETLQVNFTSLSESVLEKLYEQRNEFTGPVPKLFDSTHVIMCKNKKEIVFIKKYDFGDCSKMTILSATADRALYEDYFSGKTINFREVYKAEYKGKVLQYTAHTLSRAFFNKNGGTDVLEEIKEKYIGDIPIITFKMLAPDSEIHFGKTEGFNVYRGMDIAVIGTPHNSPVYMNW
;
A
#
# COMPACT_ATOMS: atom_id res chain seq x y z
N MET A 1 -1.86 17.91 32.41
CA MET A 1 -2.11 17.53 31.00
C MET A 1 -2.76 16.15 31.06
N LYS A 2 -3.97 15.97 30.51
CA LYS A 2 -4.74 14.72 30.62
C LYS A 2 -3.90 13.55 30.09
N GLU A 3 -3.77 12.48 30.89
CA GLU A 3 -3.37 11.18 30.36
C GLU A 3 -4.33 10.87 29.19
N LEU A 4 -3.81 10.90 27.97
CA LEU A 4 -4.56 10.44 26.81
C LEU A 4 -4.89 8.96 27.06
N TYR A 5 -6.19 8.65 27.09
CA TYR A 5 -6.74 7.33 27.30
C TYR A 5 -5.95 6.25 26.55
N LYS A 6 -5.40 5.27 27.28
CA LYS A 6 -4.73 4.14 26.66
C LYS A 6 -5.79 3.35 25.88
N MET A 7 -5.51 3.01 24.61
CA MET A 7 -6.44 2.25 23.77
C MET A 7 -6.76 0.84 24.32
N GLN A 8 -6.01 0.37 25.32
CA GLN A 8 -6.21 -0.88 26.05
C GLN A 8 -7.64 -1.05 26.60
N ASP A 9 -8.31 0.05 26.95
CA ASP A 9 -9.64 0.06 27.59
C ASP A 9 -10.80 0.05 26.59
N TYR A 10 -10.50 0.07 25.28
CA TYR A 10 -11.50 0.20 24.22
C TYR A 10 -11.48 -1.02 23.30
N GLU A 11 -12.67 -1.45 22.90
CA GLU A 11 -12.81 -2.32 21.74
C GLU A 11 -12.66 -1.48 20.47
N ILE A 12 -11.70 -1.85 19.62
CA ILE A 12 -11.47 -1.20 18.34
C ILE A 12 -12.33 -1.90 17.29
N ILE A 13 -13.19 -1.13 16.61
CA ILE A 13 -13.95 -1.62 15.46
C ILE A 13 -13.43 -0.89 14.22
N ILE A 14 -12.98 -1.67 13.23
CA ILE A 14 -12.50 -1.16 11.95
C ILE A 14 -13.49 -1.61 10.89
N ASP A 15 -14.07 -0.64 10.20
CA ASP A 15 -14.82 -0.84 8.97
C ASP A 15 -13.81 -0.78 7.83
N GLU A 16 -13.81 -1.79 6.95
CA GLU A 16 -12.85 -2.06 5.85
C GLU A 16 -11.64 -2.96 6.16
N ASP A 17 -10.93 -3.34 5.09
CA ASP A 17 -9.76 -4.20 5.12
C ASP A 17 -8.49 -3.45 5.56
N LEU A 18 -8.15 -3.61 6.84
CA LEU A 18 -6.99 -2.99 7.44
C LEU A 18 -5.67 -3.40 6.77
N LEU A 19 -5.49 -4.67 6.40
CA LEU A 19 -4.22 -5.15 5.87
C LEU A 19 -3.90 -4.53 4.52
N MET A 20 -4.92 -4.26 3.71
CA MET A 20 -4.73 -3.53 2.46
C MET A 20 -4.08 -2.18 2.75
N THR A 21 -4.63 -1.37 3.66
CA THR A 21 -4.02 -0.09 4.05
C THR A 21 -2.59 -0.25 4.57
N LEU A 22 -2.33 -1.25 5.42
CA LEU A 22 -1.02 -1.47 6.01
C LEU A 22 0.05 -1.82 4.96
N PHE A 23 -0.30 -2.63 3.96
CA PHE A 23 0.61 -2.98 2.87
C PHE A 23 0.85 -1.84 1.88
N HIS A 24 0.02 -0.80 1.85
CA HIS A 24 0.33 0.41 1.08
C HIS A 24 1.48 1.22 1.68
N PHE A 25 1.87 0.99 2.95
CA PHE A 25 3.03 1.64 3.59
C PHE A 25 4.37 0.99 3.23
N THR A 26 4.46 0.44 2.03
CA THR A 26 5.71 -0.05 1.47
C THR A 26 6.46 1.08 0.76
N SER A 27 7.77 0.93 0.66
CA SER A 27 8.63 1.82 -0.12
C SER A 27 9.73 0.97 -0.75
N SER A 28 10.40 1.50 -1.78
CA SER A 28 11.54 0.82 -2.40
C SER A 28 12.74 1.73 -2.51
N LEU A 29 13.92 1.11 -2.56
CA LEU A 29 15.21 1.76 -2.77
C LEU A 29 16.05 0.91 -3.73
N PRO A 30 16.71 1.52 -4.74
CA PRO A 30 17.70 0.82 -5.56
C PRO A 30 18.85 0.26 -4.73
N LEU A 31 19.44 -0.86 -5.15
CA LEU A 31 20.61 -1.45 -4.48
C LEU A 31 21.79 -0.46 -4.45
N SER A 32 21.94 0.35 -5.49
CA SER A 32 22.95 1.41 -5.53
C SER A 32 22.81 2.45 -4.41
N ASP A 33 21.59 2.69 -3.92
CA ASP A 33 21.37 3.61 -2.81
C ASP A 33 21.78 2.97 -1.48
N ILE A 34 21.62 1.65 -1.34
CA ILE A 34 22.12 0.88 -0.19
C ILE A 34 23.65 0.88 -0.16
N GLU A 35 24.30 0.66 -1.31
CA GLU A 35 25.75 0.75 -1.46
C GLU A 35 26.28 2.14 -1.08
N LYS A 36 25.61 3.23 -1.52
CA LYS A 36 25.98 4.60 -1.10
C LYS A 36 25.84 4.80 0.42
N LEU A 37 24.80 4.26 1.05
CA LEU A 37 24.61 4.37 2.50
C LEU A 37 25.77 3.73 3.27
N LEU A 38 26.33 2.64 2.76
CA LEU A 38 27.53 2.01 3.32
C LEU A 38 28.78 2.90 3.19
N GLU A 39 28.82 3.87 2.29
CA GLU A 39 29.96 4.81 2.19
C GLU A 39 29.84 6.01 3.16
N LEU A 40 28.67 6.23 3.77
CA LEU A 40 28.42 7.41 4.60
C LEU A 40 28.98 7.28 6.02
N PRO A 41 29.96 8.09 6.45
CA PRO A 41 30.71 7.89 7.69
C PRO A 41 29.89 8.09 8.98
N PHE A 42 28.67 8.62 8.85
CA PHE A 42 27.77 8.91 9.97
C PHE A 42 26.69 7.84 10.19
N ILE A 43 26.65 6.78 9.37
CA ILE A 43 25.86 5.58 9.66
C ILE A 43 26.64 4.72 10.63
N ASP A 44 26.02 4.33 11.74
CA ASP A 44 26.64 3.52 12.79
C ASP A 44 26.90 2.06 12.34
N ALA A 45 27.71 1.36 13.12
CA ALA A 45 28.15 0.00 12.81
C ALA A 45 26.98 -1.01 12.76
N ASP A 46 26.02 -0.91 13.67
CA ASP A 46 24.88 -1.84 13.74
C ASP A 46 23.99 -1.68 12.49
N ASN A 47 23.72 -0.42 12.11
CA ASN A 47 22.98 -0.13 10.90
C ASN A 47 23.74 -0.54 9.62
N ARG A 48 25.07 -0.41 9.59
CA ARG A 48 25.90 -0.89 8.47
C ARG A 48 25.83 -2.40 8.32
N GLU A 49 25.94 -3.15 9.40
CA GLU A 49 25.83 -4.61 9.39
C GLU A 49 24.47 -5.05 8.81
N GLN A 50 23.38 -4.38 9.21
CA GLN A 50 22.05 -4.65 8.65
C GLN A 50 21.97 -4.36 7.14
N LEU A 51 22.56 -3.25 6.68
CA LEU A 51 22.61 -2.90 5.25
C LEU A 51 23.43 -3.91 4.44
N GLU A 52 24.57 -4.38 4.96
CA GLU A 52 25.39 -5.42 4.34
C GLU A 52 24.61 -6.73 4.20
N ARG A 53 23.95 -7.18 5.27
CA ARG A 53 23.10 -8.37 5.26
C ARG A 53 21.96 -8.28 4.24
N ILE A 54 21.38 -7.10 4.03
CA ILE A 54 20.37 -6.89 2.99
C ILE A 54 20.95 -7.16 1.59
N LEU A 55 22.19 -6.76 1.32
CA LEU A 55 22.83 -6.95 0.01
C LEU A 55 23.17 -8.42 -0.27
N GLU A 56 23.29 -9.25 0.76
CA GLU A 56 23.58 -10.68 0.65
C GLU A 56 22.35 -11.53 0.28
N LEU A 57 21.14 -10.99 0.46
CA LEU A 57 19.89 -11.71 0.22
C LEU A 57 19.76 -12.19 -1.23
N ASP A 58 19.08 -13.32 -1.41
CA ASP A 58 18.66 -13.83 -2.71
C ASP A 58 17.37 -13.19 -3.23
N ASN A 59 17.09 -13.35 -4.52
CA ASN A 59 15.87 -12.75 -5.10
C ASN A 59 14.63 -13.32 -4.41
N GLU A 60 13.70 -12.44 -4.03
CA GLU A 60 12.48 -12.74 -3.26
C GLU A 60 12.73 -13.20 -1.82
N GLU A 61 13.97 -13.20 -1.35
CA GLU A 61 14.26 -13.44 0.05
C GLU A 61 13.83 -12.24 0.91
N THR A 62 13.31 -12.55 2.10
CA THR A 62 12.83 -11.58 3.07
C THR A 62 13.70 -11.60 4.32
N LEU A 63 14.04 -10.42 4.82
CA LEU A 63 14.81 -10.24 6.04
C LEU A 63 14.06 -9.35 7.02
N GLN A 64 13.91 -9.82 8.26
CA GLN A 64 13.54 -8.95 9.37
C GLN A 64 14.76 -8.09 9.75
N VAL A 65 14.58 -6.78 9.73
CA VAL A 65 15.61 -5.80 10.07
C VAL A 65 15.26 -5.10 11.37
N ASN A 66 16.29 -4.76 12.13
CA ASN A 66 16.16 -4.03 13.39
C ASN A 66 17.17 -2.89 13.38
N PHE A 67 16.92 -1.90 12.55
CA PHE A 67 17.76 -0.71 12.48
C PHE A 67 17.69 0.08 13.79
N THR A 68 18.83 0.62 14.20
CA THR A 68 18.90 1.62 15.26
C THR A 68 18.33 2.92 14.71
N SER A 69 17.41 3.54 15.48
CA SER A 69 16.79 4.80 15.09
C SER A 69 17.84 5.88 14.82
N LEU A 70 17.68 6.57 13.70
CA LEU A 70 18.56 7.67 13.33
C LEU A 70 18.39 8.84 14.29
N SER A 71 19.50 9.43 14.73
CA SER A 71 19.47 10.67 15.50
C SER A 71 19.07 11.85 14.61
N GLU A 72 18.58 12.94 15.22
CA GLU A 72 18.21 14.18 14.51
C GLU A 72 19.35 14.70 13.63
N SER A 73 20.59 14.68 14.15
CA SER A 73 21.77 15.15 13.41
C SER A 73 22.15 14.25 12.22
N VAL A 74 21.82 12.96 12.25
CA VAL A 74 22.01 12.06 11.10
C VAL A 74 20.90 12.30 10.07
N LEU A 75 19.66 12.47 10.52
CA LEU A 75 18.53 12.78 9.64
C LEU A 75 18.77 14.09 8.87
N GLU A 76 19.24 15.16 9.53
CA GLU A 76 19.59 16.43 8.88
C GLU A 76 20.60 16.23 7.74
N LYS A 77 21.68 15.47 7.97
CA LYS A 77 22.68 15.16 6.93
C LYS A 77 22.08 14.39 5.76
N LEU A 78 21.23 13.40 6.03
CA LEU A 78 20.53 12.67 4.97
C LEU A 78 19.59 13.58 4.17
N TYR A 79 18.94 14.56 4.80
CA TYR A 79 18.09 15.52 4.10
C TYR A 79 18.88 16.53 3.25
N GLU A 80 20.08 16.92 3.70
CA GLU A 80 21.01 17.72 2.90
C GLU A 80 21.45 16.97 1.63
N GLN A 81 21.67 15.66 1.75
CA GLN A 81 22.08 14.78 0.65
C GLN A 81 20.91 14.11 -0.09
N ARG A 82 19.65 14.54 0.13
CA ARG A 82 18.46 13.85 -0.41
C ARG A 82 18.46 13.65 -1.94
N ASN A 83 19.13 14.54 -2.67
CA ASN A 83 19.20 14.47 -4.14
C ASN A 83 20.15 13.38 -4.64
N GLU A 84 20.98 12.82 -3.76
CA GLU A 84 21.89 11.71 -4.07
C GLU A 84 21.17 10.35 -4.04
N PHE A 85 19.95 10.32 -3.50
CA PHE A 85 19.12 9.12 -3.34
C PHE A 85 17.86 9.18 -4.19
N THR A 86 17.42 8.03 -4.65
CA THR A 86 16.25 7.88 -5.52
C THR A 86 14.95 7.73 -4.72
N GLY A 87 15.05 7.23 -3.48
CA GLY A 87 13.91 6.91 -2.63
C GLY A 87 14.03 7.44 -1.19
N PRO A 88 13.03 7.15 -0.35
CA PRO A 88 12.93 7.71 0.99
C PRO A 88 13.83 6.97 1.99
N VAL A 89 15.14 7.28 1.98
CA VAL A 89 16.15 6.67 2.86
C VAL A 89 15.75 6.63 4.34
N PRO A 90 15.25 7.72 4.98
CA PRO A 90 14.87 7.66 6.39
C PRO A 90 13.84 6.57 6.71
N LYS A 91 12.92 6.28 5.77
CA LYS A 91 11.91 5.23 5.98
C LYS A 91 12.49 3.82 6.01
N LEU A 92 13.66 3.59 5.41
CA LEU A 92 14.34 2.29 5.49
C LEU A 92 14.76 2.00 6.94
N PHE A 93 15.30 3.00 7.64
CA PHE A 93 15.72 2.87 9.03
C PHE A 93 14.54 2.76 10.01
N ASP A 94 13.33 3.14 9.59
CA ASP A 94 12.09 2.92 10.34
C ASP A 94 11.38 1.59 9.95
N SER A 95 11.93 0.85 9.00
CA SER A 95 11.34 -0.39 8.51
C SER A 95 11.63 -1.57 9.44
N THR A 96 10.85 -2.62 9.27
CA THR A 96 10.96 -3.86 10.07
C THR A 96 11.28 -5.06 9.19
N HIS A 97 10.97 -4.98 7.90
CA HIS A 97 11.15 -6.06 6.95
C HIS A 97 11.59 -5.48 5.62
N VAL A 98 12.49 -6.21 4.97
CA VAL A 98 13.03 -5.91 3.65
C VAL A 98 12.90 -7.15 2.77
N ILE A 99 12.53 -6.96 1.51
CA ILE A 99 12.43 -7.98 0.48
C ILE A 99 13.38 -7.61 -0.65
N MET A 100 14.24 -8.54 -1.03
CA MET A 100 15.18 -8.36 -2.12
C MET A 100 14.50 -8.58 -3.48
N CYS A 101 14.64 -7.62 -4.39
CA CYS A 101 14.13 -7.70 -5.76
C CYS A 101 15.29 -7.60 -6.77
N LYS A 102 16.16 -8.63 -6.86
CA LYS A 102 17.34 -8.63 -7.75
C LYS A 102 16.97 -8.35 -9.22
N ASN A 103 15.82 -8.86 -9.69
CA ASN A 103 15.34 -8.63 -11.05
C ASN A 103 15.16 -7.13 -11.39
N LYS A 104 14.79 -6.33 -10.39
CA LYS A 104 14.63 -4.88 -10.51
C LYS A 104 15.82 -4.09 -9.96
N LYS A 105 16.81 -4.78 -9.39
CA LYS A 105 17.97 -4.20 -8.70
C LYS A 105 17.55 -3.20 -7.61
N GLU A 106 16.54 -3.58 -6.84
CA GLU A 106 16.02 -2.78 -5.73
C GLU A 106 15.69 -3.67 -4.54
N ILE A 107 15.47 -3.04 -3.39
CA ILE A 107 14.76 -3.62 -2.27
C ILE A 107 13.38 -3.00 -2.14
N VAL A 108 12.43 -3.78 -1.64
CA VAL A 108 11.14 -3.28 -1.14
C VAL A 108 11.14 -3.46 0.37
N PHE A 109 10.69 -2.46 1.12
CA PHE A 109 10.69 -2.51 2.58
C PHE A 109 9.38 -1.98 3.15
N ILE A 110 9.05 -2.49 4.33
CA ILE A 110 7.80 -2.20 5.03
C ILE A 110 8.01 -2.09 6.53
N LYS A 111 7.23 -1.21 7.15
CA LYS A 111 7.04 -1.17 8.60
C LYS A 111 5.81 -1.99 8.96
N LYS A 112 6.03 -3.16 9.58
CA LYS A 112 4.97 -3.92 10.24
C LYS A 112 4.53 -3.11 11.46
N TYR A 113 3.23 -2.86 11.57
CA TYR A 113 2.66 -2.16 12.70
C TYR A 113 2.14 -3.17 13.69
N ASP A 114 2.73 -3.17 14.88
CA ASP A 114 2.19 -3.92 16.00
C ASP A 114 1.06 -3.12 16.64
N PHE A 115 -0.12 -3.73 16.72
CA PHE A 115 -1.30 -3.15 17.36
C PHE A 115 -1.26 -3.24 18.91
N GLY A 116 -0.06 -3.43 19.47
CA GLY A 116 0.26 -3.32 20.90
C GLY A 116 -0.72 -3.98 21.87
N ASP A 117 -1.02 -3.24 22.94
CA ASP A 117 -1.88 -3.56 24.09
C ASP A 117 -3.39 -3.57 23.75
N CYS A 118 -3.77 -3.58 22.46
CA CYS A 118 -5.16 -3.73 22.07
C CYS A 118 -5.68 -5.09 22.57
N SER A 119 -6.61 -5.03 23.52
CA SER A 119 -7.19 -6.23 24.14
C SER A 119 -8.18 -6.93 23.20
N LYS A 120 -8.89 -6.17 22.37
CA LYS A 120 -9.86 -6.69 21.40
C LYS A 120 -10.04 -5.77 20.20
N MET A 121 -9.94 -6.35 19.00
CA MET A 121 -10.20 -5.69 17.73
C MET A 121 -11.18 -6.50 16.89
N THR A 122 -12.17 -5.82 16.32
CA THR A 122 -13.15 -6.38 15.39
C THR A 122 -12.97 -5.71 14.03
N ILE A 123 -12.67 -6.49 13.00
CA ILE A 123 -12.46 -6.00 11.63
C ILE A 123 -13.63 -6.46 10.76
N LEU A 124 -14.31 -5.51 10.14
CA LEU A 124 -15.42 -5.73 9.21
C LEU A 124 -14.91 -5.51 7.79
N SER A 125 -14.52 -6.59 7.11
CA SER A 125 -14.01 -6.52 5.74
C SER A 125 -14.76 -7.49 4.83
N ALA A 126 -15.18 -6.98 3.67
CA ALA A 126 -15.77 -7.78 2.59
C ALA A 126 -14.72 -8.55 1.77
N THR A 127 -13.44 -8.19 1.92
CA THR A 127 -12.31 -8.74 1.16
C THR A 127 -11.28 -9.46 2.03
N ALA A 128 -11.54 -9.63 3.32
CA ALA A 128 -10.56 -10.18 4.24
C ALA A 128 -10.13 -11.59 3.84
N ASP A 129 -8.83 -11.76 3.66
CA ASP A 129 -8.21 -13.06 3.44
C ASP A 129 -7.79 -13.68 4.77
N ARG A 130 -8.38 -14.84 5.08
CA ARG A 130 -8.13 -15.50 6.36
C ARG A 130 -6.65 -15.82 6.60
N ALA A 131 -5.97 -16.36 5.60
CA ALA A 131 -4.58 -16.80 5.75
C ALA A 131 -3.66 -15.59 6.02
N LEU A 132 -3.89 -14.51 5.29
CA LEU A 132 -3.15 -13.26 5.45
C LEU A 132 -3.33 -12.65 6.85
N TYR A 133 -4.55 -12.63 7.37
CA TYR A 133 -4.82 -12.16 8.74
C TYR A 133 -4.22 -13.07 9.80
N GLU A 134 -4.26 -14.40 9.61
CA GLU A 134 -3.64 -15.37 10.51
C GLU A 134 -2.12 -15.22 10.57
N ASP A 135 -1.47 -14.95 9.43
CA ASP A 135 -0.03 -14.70 9.36
C ASP A 135 0.36 -13.35 9.99
N TYR A 136 -0.29 -12.26 9.58
CA TYR A 136 0.05 -10.92 10.05
C TYR A 136 -0.08 -10.78 11.57
N PHE A 137 -1.17 -11.32 12.14
CA PHE A 137 -1.47 -11.31 13.57
C PHE A 137 -1.05 -12.61 14.27
N SER A 138 -0.03 -13.29 13.75
CA SER A 138 0.57 -14.47 14.40
C SER A 138 0.84 -14.20 15.89
N GLY A 139 0.38 -15.13 16.74
CA GLY A 139 0.45 -14.99 18.20
C GLY A 139 -0.77 -14.35 18.87
N LYS A 140 -1.77 -13.87 18.10
CA LYS A 140 -3.08 -13.44 18.63
C LYS A 140 -4.15 -14.51 18.40
N THR A 141 -5.20 -14.48 19.22
CA THR A 141 -6.39 -15.32 18.98
C THR A 141 -7.29 -14.65 17.94
N ILE A 142 -7.47 -15.30 16.80
CA ILE A 142 -8.27 -14.77 15.69
C ILE A 142 -9.56 -15.58 15.56
N ASN A 143 -10.70 -14.89 15.54
CA ASN A 143 -12.00 -15.49 15.33
C ASN A 143 -12.58 -14.99 14.01
N PHE A 144 -12.32 -15.73 12.93
CA PHE A 144 -12.83 -15.40 11.61
C PHE A 144 -14.29 -15.86 11.48
N ARG A 145 -15.19 -14.92 11.18
CA ARG A 145 -16.63 -15.21 10.98
C ARG A 145 -17.07 -14.69 9.64
N GLU A 146 -17.43 -15.61 8.75
CA GLU A 146 -18.08 -15.24 7.50
C GLU A 146 -19.54 -14.86 7.79
N VAL A 147 -19.91 -13.62 7.45
CA VAL A 147 -21.30 -13.17 7.44
C VAL A 147 -21.95 -13.54 6.11
N TYR A 148 -23.28 -13.59 6.06
CA TYR A 148 -24.02 -13.94 4.84
C TYR A 148 -23.54 -13.09 3.65
N LYS A 149 -23.22 -13.76 2.54
CA LYS A 149 -22.82 -13.09 1.30
C LYS A 149 -23.91 -12.13 0.87
N ALA A 150 -23.54 -10.86 0.69
CA ALA A 150 -24.44 -9.89 0.12
C ALA A 150 -24.68 -10.25 -1.35
N GLU A 151 -25.93 -10.49 -1.72
CA GLU A 151 -26.30 -10.65 -3.13
C GLU A 151 -26.36 -9.29 -3.82
N TYR A 152 -25.78 -9.22 -5.02
CA TYR A 152 -25.95 -8.05 -5.88
C TYR A 152 -27.43 -7.87 -6.21
N LYS A 153 -27.97 -6.69 -5.89
CA LYS A 153 -29.31 -6.30 -6.34
C LYS A 153 -29.34 -5.87 -7.81
N GLY A 154 -28.18 -5.56 -8.38
CA GLY A 154 -28.00 -5.12 -9.77
C GLY A 154 -27.28 -6.16 -10.65
N LYS A 155 -26.98 -5.76 -11.89
CA LYS A 155 -26.23 -6.58 -12.84
C LYS A 155 -24.83 -5.98 -13.02
N VAL A 156 -23.80 -6.84 -13.01
CA VAL A 156 -22.44 -6.45 -13.39
C VAL A 156 -22.23 -6.79 -14.86
N LEU A 157 -21.95 -5.78 -15.67
CA LEU A 157 -21.59 -5.93 -17.09
C LEU A 157 -20.11 -5.59 -17.25
N GLN A 158 -19.32 -6.54 -17.74
CA GLN A 158 -17.87 -6.39 -17.87
C GLN A 158 -17.43 -6.41 -19.33
N TYR A 159 -16.66 -5.40 -19.73
CA TYR A 159 -16.06 -5.30 -21.05
C TYR A 159 -14.53 -5.45 -20.93
N THR A 160 -13.97 -6.51 -21.50
CA THR A 160 -12.56 -6.89 -21.31
C THR A 160 -11.72 -6.78 -22.58
N ALA A 161 -12.22 -6.11 -23.62
CA ALA A 161 -11.55 -6.02 -24.92
C ALA A 161 -10.22 -5.23 -24.88
N HIS A 162 -10.06 -4.33 -23.91
CA HIS A 162 -8.89 -3.49 -23.77
C HIS A 162 -8.40 -3.47 -22.32
N THR A 163 -7.08 -3.28 -22.13
CA THR A 163 -6.48 -3.24 -20.79
C THR A 163 -6.92 -2.00 -20.01
N LEU A 164 -7.14 -0.86 -20.66
CA LEU A 164 -7.54 0.40 -20.02
C LEU A 164 -6.67 0.77 -18.80
N SER A 165 -5.38 0.44 -18.85
CA SER A 165 -4.41 0.82 -17.80
C SER A 165 -4.05 2.30 -17.92
N ARG A 166 -3.40 2.86 -16.89
CA ARG A 166 -2.84 4.24 -17.00
C ARG A 166 -1.94 4.39 -18.23
N ALA A 167 -1.10 3.39 -18.50
CA ALA A 167 -0.20 3.41 -19.65
C ALA A 167 -0.97 3.41 -20.98
N PHE A 168 -2.08 2.67 -21.05
CA PHE A 168 -2.97 2.69 -22.21
C PHE A 168 -3.57 4.09 -22.43
N PHE A 169 -4.16 4.70 -21.40
CA PHE A 169 -4.74 6.04 -21.52
C PHE A 169 -3.68 7.09 -21.90
N ASN A 170 -2.50 7.07 -21.26
CA ASN A 170 -1.41 7.98 -21.58
C ASN A 170 -0.96 7.89 -23.05
N LYS A 171 -0.99 6.69 -23.64
CA LYS A 171 -0.57 6.47 -25.02
C LYS A 171 -1.65 6.80 -26.06
N ASN A 172 -2.92 6.70 -25.70
CA ASN A 172 -4.03 6.68 -26.67
C ASN A 172 -4.96 7.90 -26.59
N GLY A 173 -4.58 8.97 -25.89
CA GLY A 173 -5.36 10.23 -25.87
C GLY A 173 -6.09 10.51 -24.57
N GLY A 174 -5.88 9.71 -23.52
CA GLY A 174 -6.31 10.04 -22.16
C GLY A 174 -7.82 10.27 -22.03
N THR A 175 -8.19 11.52 -21.74
CA THR A 175 -9.57 11.98 -21.57
C THR A 175 -10.42 11.79 -22.82
N ASP A 176 -9.84 11.90 -24.03
CA ASP A 176 -10.59 11.75 -25.28
C ASP A 176 -11.14 10.33 -25.43
N VAL A 177 -10.35 9.33 -25.03
CA VAL A 177 -10.79 7.92 -24.99
C VAL A 177 -11.87 7.71 -23.93
N LEU A 178 -11.75 8.38 -22.79
CA LEU A 178 -12.76 8.30 -21.73
C LEU A 178 -14.11 8.84 -22.21
N GLU A 179 -14.12 10.01 -22.87
CA GLU A 179 -15.32 10.60 -23.44
C GLU A 179 -15.90 9.74 -24.56
N GLU A 180 -15.08 9.16 -25.43
CA GLU A 180 -15.56 8.23 -26.47
C GLU A 180 -16.25 7.00 -25.85
N ILE A 181 -15.67 6.42 -24.78
CA ILE A 181 -16.29 5.30 -24.07
C ILE A 181 -17.61 5.73 -23.44
N LYS A 182 -17.64 6.91 -22.81
CA LYS A 182 -18.82 7.49 -22.20
C LYS A 182 -19.95 7.65 -23.21
N GLU A 183 -19.68 8.33 -24.33
CA GLU A 183 -20.66 8.60 -25.37
C GLU A 183 -21.20 7.34 -26.04
N LYS A 184 -20.34 6.36 -26.31
CA LYS A 184 -20.74 5.17 -27.09
C LYS A 184 -21.39 4.06 -26.28
N TYR A 185 -21.01 3.88 -25.02
CA TYR A 185 -21.35 2.65 -24.28
C TYR A 185 -22.05 2.88 -22.95
N ILE A 186 -21.92 4.06 -22.34
CA ILE A 186 -22.27 4.27 -20.93
C ILE A 186 -23.39 5.29 -20.78
N GLY A 187 -23.34 6.40 -21.51
CA GLY A 187 -24.26 7.52 -21.36
C GLY A 187 -23.95 8.37 -20.13
N ASP A 188 -25.00 8.98 -19.57
CA ASP A 188 -24.90 9.95 -18.47
C ASP A 188 -25.12 9.28 -17.11
N ILE A 189 -24.21 8.39 -16.73
CA ILE A 189 -24.14 7.81 -15.38
C ILE A 189 -22.82 8.16 -14.71
N PRO A 190 -22.74 8.17 -13.36
CA PRO A 190 -21.50 8.42 -12.65
C PRO A 190 -20.38 7.47 -13.06
N ILE A 191 -19.20 8.03 -13.35
CA ILE A 191 -17.99 7.29 -13.73
C ILE A 191 -16.97 7.34 -12.60
N ILE A 192 -16.48 6.17 -12.19
CA ILE A 192 -15.30 6.03 -11.33
C ILE A 192 -14.11 5.62 -12.22
N THR A 193 -13.07 6.45 -12.25
CA THR A 193 -11.87 6.22 -13.07
C THR A 193 -10.62 6.79 -12.39
N PHE A 194 -9.48 6.86 -13.08
CA PHE A 194 -8.26 7.47 -12.56
C PHE A 194 -8.42 8.98 -12.33
N LYS A 195 -7.88 9.50 -11.22
CA LYS A 195 -7.86 10.95 -10.92
C LYS A 195 -7.29 11.80 -12.06
N MET A 196 -6.30 11.28 -12.78
CA MET A 196 -5.70 12.00 -13.91
C MET A 196 -6.64 12.19 -15.11
N LEU A 197 -7.69 11.38 -15.22
CA LEU A 197 -8.70 11.49 -16.28
C LEU A 197 -9.94 12.27 -15.82
N ALA A 198 -10.16 12.36 -14.51
CA ALA A 198 -11.22 13.16 -13.90
C ALA A 198 -10.67 13.95 -12.70
N PRO A 199 -9.90 15.04 -12.95
CA PRO A 199 -9.20 15.79 -11.89
C PRO A 199 -10.12 16.36 -10.81
N ASP A 200 -11.33 16.75 -11.22
CA ASP A 200 -12.35 17.34 -10.36
C ASP A 200 -13.24 16.29 -9.67
N SER A 201 -13.04 15.00 -9.94
CA SER A 201 -13.86 13.95 -9.32
C SER A 201 -13.49 13.76 -7.86
N GLU A 202 -14.49 13.87 -6.98
CA GLU A 202 -14.35 13.56 -5.56
C GLU A 202 -14.13 12.06 -5.30
N ILE A 203 -14.65 11.20 -6.19
CA ILE A 203 -14.62 9.73 -6.13
C ILE A 203 -13.86 9.18 -7.34
N HIS A 204 -12.71 8.57 -7.10
CA HIS A 204 -11.83 8.05 -8.14
C HIS A 204 -11.04 6.85 -7.61
N PHE A 205 -10.32 6.15 -8.48
CA PHE A 205 -9.46 5.04 -8.04
C PHE A 205 -8.45 5.47 -6.98
N GLY A 206 -8.46 4.79 -5.83
CA GLY A 206 -7.67 5.13 -4.64
C GLY A 206 -8.35 6.10 -3.67
N LYS A 207 -9.60 6.53 -3.96
CA LYS A 207 -10.43 7.37 -3.09
C LYS A 207 -11.93 7.06 -3.30
N THR A 208 -12.33 5.84 -3.01
CA THR A 208 -13.73 5.38 -3.08
C THR A 208 -14.35 5.09 -1.71
N GLU A 209 -13.51 4.89 -0.69
CA GLU A 209 -13.93 4.57 0.68
C GLU A 209 -14.59 5.76 1.36
N GLY A 210 -15.61 5.48 2.19
CA GLY A 210 -16.35 6.50 2.95
C GLY A 210 -17.40 7.30 2.16
N PHE A 211 -17.61 7.00 0.88
CA PHE A 211 -18.62 7.65 0.05
C PHE A 211 -19.88 6.79 -0.09
N ASN A 212 -21.05 7.41 0.03
CA ASN A 212 -22.36 6.73 -0.13
C ASN A 212 -23.26 7.42 -1.17
N VAL A 213 -22.73 8.39 -1.91
CA VAL A 213 -23.52 9.26 -2.80
C VAL A 213 -24.08 8.54 -4.03
N TYR A 214 -23.46 7.45 -4.47
CA TYR A 214 -23.92 6.65 -5.62
C TYR A 214 -24.79 5.45 -5.23
N ARG A 215 -25.26 5.39 -3.98
CA ARG A 215 -26.05 4.26 -3.49
C ARG A 215 -27.35 4.10 -4.30
N GLY A 216 -27.51 2.92 -4.90
CA GLY A 216 -28.70 2.57 -5.67
C GLY A 216 -28.74 3.18 -7.08
N MET A 217 -27.65 3.84 -7.52
CA MET A 217 -27.49 4.32 -8.88
C MET A 217 -26.75 3.30 -9.74
N ASP A 218 -27.02 3.30 -11.04
CA ASP A 218 -26.12 2.67 -12.00
C ASP A 218 -24.81 3.48 -12.05
N ILE A 219 -23.68 2.79 -12.02
CA ILE A 219 -22.35 3.40 -12.08
C ILE A 219 -21.51 2.70 -13.14
N ALA A 220 -20.60 3.46 -13.74
CA ALA A 220 -19.56 2.92 -14.61
C ALA A 220 -18.20 2.97 -13.91
N VAL A 221 -17.44 1.89 -14.04
CA VAL A 221 -16.05 1.82 -13.59
C VAL A 221 -15.16 1.65 -14.82
N ILE A 222 -14.31 2.63 -15.10
CA ILE A 222 -13.51 2.66 -16.33
C ILE A 222 -12.02 2.68 -15.98
N GLY A 223 -11.35 1.58 -16.30
CA GLY A 223 -9.91 1.43 -16.17
C GLY A 223 -9.51 0.19 -15.37
N THR A 224 -8.23 -0.16 -15.45
CA THR A 224 -7.62 -1.24 -14.64
C THR A 224 -6.65 -0.64 -13.64
N PRO A 225 -7.06 -0.38 -12.39
CA PRO A 225 -6.13 0.03 -11.35
C PRO A 225 -5.17 -1.14 -11.08
N HIS A 226 -3.91 -1.00 -11.52
CA HIS A 226 -2.86 -1.92 -11.13
C HIS A 226 -2.31 -1.51 -9.77
N ASN A 227 -2.53 -2.36 -8.76
CA ASN A 227 -1.66 -2.44 -7.59
C ASN A 227 -0.58 -3.46 -7.93
N SER A 228 0.71 -3.08 -7.82
CA SER A 228 1.82 -3.98 -8.16
C SER A 228 1.69 -5.30 -7.38
N PRO A 229 1.66 -6.47 -8.04
CA PRO A 229 1.35 -7.76 -7.43
C PRO A 229 2.48 -8.35 -6.57
N VAL A 230 3.56 -7.60 -6.30
CA VAL A 230 4.64 -8.05 -5.38
C VAL A 230 4.09 -8.42 -3.99
N TYR A 231 2.87 -7.98 -3.66
CA TYR A 231 2.23 -8.18 -2.36
C TYR A 231 1.33 -9.43 -2.25
N MET A 232 1.25 -10.28 -3.28
CA MET A 232 0.33 -11.45 -3.29
C MET A 232 0.98 -12.78 -3.70
N ASN A 233 2.32 -12.86 -3.70
CA ASN A 233 3.02 -14.15 -3.74
C ASN A 233 3.67 -14.37 -2.38
N TRP A 234 2.91 -14.95 -1.46
CA TRP A 234 3.42 -15.65 -0.28
C TRP A 234 2.89 -17.08 -0.33
#